data_AF-A0A5C4XWT7-F1
#
_entry.id   AF-A0A5C4XWT7-F1
#
_cell.length_a   1.000
_cell.length_b   1.000
_cell.length_c   1.000
_cell.angle_alpha   90.00
_cell.angle_beta   90.00
_cell.angle_gamma   90.00
#
_symmetry.space_group_name_H-M   'P 1'
#
loop_
_entity.id
_entity.type
_entity.pdbx_description
1 polymer ?
#
loop_
_entity_poly.entity_id
_entity_poly.type
_entity_poly.pdbx_seq_one_letter_code
_entity_poly.pdbx_strand_id
1 'polypeptide(L)'
;MELLTQLGLGSAVGLDQLAVHCAALRAAHGCGATLWKGPHLLAALQLAVGTRGWPAHLATAALLKVAKDPTTRSPMRVAEAGPWWDEAAADMSASQLTEVDVEALEERLQALGGGRVAVQMQARAELQREDLPLTRTTVFQRACEILDRQAAS
;
A
#
# COMPACT_ATOMS: atom_id res chain seq x y z
N MET A 1 1.17 -17.87 -9.23
CA MET A 1 1.85 -16.66 -9.75
C MET A 1 0.88 -15.50 -9.81
N GLU A 2 -0.24 -15.62 -10.52
CA GLU A 2 -1.22 -14.53 -10.71
C GLU A 2 -1.78 -13.92 -9.41
N LEU A 3 -2.13 -14.75 -8.42
CA LEU A 3 -2.61 -14.25 -7.12
C LEU A 3 -1.55 -13.42 -6.37
N LEU A 4 -0.28 -13.81 -6.38
CA LEU A 4 0.78 -13.05 -5.70
C LEU A 4 0.99 -11.69 -6.35
N THR A 5 0.82 -11.59 -7.67
CA THR A 5 0.84 -10.33 -8.41
C THR A 5 -0.36 -9.46 -8.05
N GLN A 6 -1.57 -10.03 -7.99
CA GLN A 6 -2.79 -9.31 -7.59
C GLN A 6 -2.73 -8.79 -6.14
N LEU A 7 -2.01 -9.49 -5.27
CA LEU A 7 -1.77 -9.10 -3.88
C LEU A 7 -0.64 -8.05 -3.73
N GLY A 8 0.05 -7.68 -4.82
CA GLY A 8 1.20 -6.77 -4.80
C GLY A 8 2.48 -7.39 -4.22
N LEU A 9 2.54 -8.70 -4.01
CA LEU A 9 3.69 -9.40 -3.40
C LEU A 9 4.77 -9.78 -4.42
N GLY A 10 4.40 -9.88 -5.71
CA GLY A 10 5.31 -10.06 -6.85
C GLY A 10 6.06 -11.40 -6.93
N SER A 11 6.27 -12.11 -5.82
CA SER A 11 7.01 -13.37 -5.75
C SER A 11 6.79 -14.11 -4.43
N ALA A 12 7.38 -15.31 -4.29
CA ALA A 12 7.45 -16.03 -3.02
C ALA A 12 8.23 -15.26 -1.93
N VAL A 13 9.23 -14.46 -2.33
CA VAL A 13 10.01 -13.63 -1.39
C VAL A 13 9.11 -12.58 -0.72
N GLY A 14 8.17 -11.99 -1.45
CA GLY A 14 7.20 -11.06 -0.89
C GLY A 14 6.27 -11.72 0.14
N LEU A 15 5.88 -12.98 -0.11
CA LEU A 15 5.08 -13.76 0.85
C LEU A 15 5.87 -14.08 2.14
N ASP A 16 7.16 -14.40 2.03
CA ASP A 16 8.01 -14.65 3.20
C ASP A 16 8.23 -13.36 4.01
N GLN A 17 8.42 -12.22 3.36
CA GLN A 17 8.51 -10.92 4.03
C GLN A 17 7.20 -10.57 4.77
N LEU A 18 6.05 -10.83 4.14
CA LEU A 18 4.74 -10.67 4.79
C LEU A 18 4.60 -11.58 6.01
N ALA A 19 5.11 -12.83 5.94
CA ALA A 19 5.11 -13.75 7.07
C ALA A 19 5.96 -13.25 8.23
N VAL A 20 7.17 -12.76 7.95
CA VAL A 20 8.05 -12.14 8.95
C VAL A 20 7.35 -10.96 9.61
N HIS A 21 6.69 -10.10 8.83
CA HIS A 21 5.97 -8.94 9.36
C HIS A 21 4.81 -9.37 10.28
N CYS A 22 3.98 -10.33 9.85
CA CYS A 22 2.89 -10.85 10.68
C CYS A 22 3.41 -11.46 11.98
N ALA A 23 4.50 -12.22 11.93
CA ALA A 23 5.11 -12.82 13.12
C ALA A 23 5.64 -11.76 14.09
N ALA A 24 6.27 -10.70 13.57
CA ALA A 24 6.76 -9.58 14.38
C ALA A 24 5.62 -8.83 15.08
N LEU A 25 4.53 -8.54 14.37
CA LEU A 25 3.33 -7.92 14.95
C LEU A 25 2.77 -8.76 16.09
N ARG A 26 2.67 -10.08 15.91
CA ARG A 26 2.17 -10.97 16.95
C ARG A 26 3.08 -11.00 18.17
N ALA A 27 4.39 -11.06 17.96
CA ALA A 27 5.36 -11.03 19.05
C ALA A 27 5.25 -9.72 19.86
N ALA A 28 5.06 -8.58 19.18
CA ALA A 28 4.87 -7.29 19.84
C ALA A 28 3.62 -7.25 20.75
N HIS A 29 2.61 -8.06 20.45
CA HIS A 29 1.38 -8.22 21.24
C HIS A 29 1.40 -9.45 22.18
N GLY A 30 2.56 -10.08 22.40
CA GLY A 30 2.70 -11.25 23.28
C GLY A 30 2.03 -12.53 22.75
N CYS A 31 1.71 -12.57 21.45
CA CYS A 31 0.96 -13.64 20.82
C CYS A 31 1.87 -14.65 20.09
N GLY A 32 1.47 -15.93 20.10
CA GLY A 32 2.19 -16.97 19.36
C GLY A 32 2.03 -16.84 17.84
N ALA A 33 3.13 -17.00 17.09
CA ALA A 33 3.19 -16.83 15.63
C ALA A 33 3.32 -18.14 14.83
N THR A 34 3.14 -19.31 15.46
CA THR A 34 3.39 -20.63 14.84
C THR A 34 2.63 -20.86 13.53
N LEU A 35 1.40 -20.37 13.44
CA LEU A 35 0.54 -20.48 12.26
C LEU A 35 0.75 -19.35 11.23
N TRP A 36 1.61 -18.37 11.52
CA TRP A 36 1.82 -17.16 10.72
C TRP A 36 3.05 -17.32 9.82
N LYS A 37 3.02 -18.38 9.01
CA LYS A 37 4.10 -18.76 8.08
C LYS A 37 3.59 -18.72 6.64
N GLY A 38 4.52 -18.54 5.68
CA GLY A 38 4.21 -18.39 4.25
C GLY A 38 3.10 -19.29 3.72
N PRO A 39 3.15 -20.63 3.92
CA PRO A 39 2.11 -21.54 3.42
C PRO A 39 0.71 -21.27 4.00
N HIS A 40 0.60 -20.94 5.29
CA HIS A 40 -0.68 -20.66 5.93
C HIS A 40 -1.25 -19.30 5.52
N LEU A 41 -0.38 -18.30 5.32
CA LEU A 41 -0.76 -16.98 4.82
C LEU A 41 -1.26 -17.09 3.37
N LEU A 42 -0.55 -17.85 2.52
CA LEU A 42 -0.97 -18.09 1.14
C LEU A 42 -2.35 -18.76 1.09
N ALA A 43 -2.55 -19.81 1.88
CA ALA A 43 -3.83 -20.51 1.92
C ALA A 43 -4.97 -19.59 2.44
N ALA A 44 -4.69 -18.74 3.43
CA ALA A 44 -5.65 -17.76 3.94
C ALA A 44 -6.01 -16.69 2.89
N LEU A 45 -5.02 -16.17 2.17
CA LEU A 45 -5.20 -15.17 1.11
C LEU A 45 -5.93 -15.77 -0.12
N GLN A 46 -5.61 -17.01 -0.49
CA GLN A 46 -6.34 -17.76 -1.52
C GLN A 46 -7.81 -17.92 -1.17
N LEU A 47 -8.09 -18.31 0.08
CA LEU A 47 -9.47 -18.46 0.56
C LEU A 47 -10.21 -17.10 0.55
N ALA A 48 -9.59 -16.04 1.07
CA ALA A 48 -10.18 -14.72 1.16
C ALA A 48 -10.48 -14.11 -0.22
N VAL A 49 -9.49 -14.06 -1.11
CA VAL A 49 -9.62 -13.38 -2.40
C VAL A 49 -10.24 -14.30 -3.44
N GLY A 50 -9.70 -15.52 -3.58
CA GLY A 50 -10.09 -16.44 -4.65
C GLY A 50 -11.44 -17.12 -4.42
N THR A 51 -11.80 -17.41 -3.17
CA THR A 51 -13.07 -18.10 -2.86
C THR A 51 -14.14 -17.16 -2.31
N ARG A 52 -13.77 -16.23 -1.41
CA ARG A 52 -14.73 -15.32 -0.78
C ARG A 52 -14.89 -13.98 -1.50
N GLY A 53 -14.07 -13.71 -2.52
CA GLY A 53 -14.20 -12.54 -3.37
C GLY A 53 -13.79 -11.23 -2.71
N TRP A 54 -13.05 -11.27 -1.60
CA TRP A 54 -12.56 -10.05 -0.96
C TRP A 54 -11.55 -9.33 -1.87
N PRO A 55 -11.48 -7.98 -1.81
CA PRO A 55 -10.62 -7.21 -2.71
C PRO A 55 -9.12 -7.54 -2.52
N ALA A 56 -8.47 -7.99 -3.59
CA ALA A 56 -7.06 -8.41 -3.55
C ALA A 56 -6.11 -7.29 -3.07
N HIS A 57 -6.37 -6.05 -3.49
CA HIS A 57 -5.55 -4.89 -3.12
C HIS A 57 -5.61 -4.58 -1.62
N LEU A 58 -6.67 -4.97 -0.90
CA LEU A 58 -6.81 -4.79 0.55
C LEU A 58 -6.25 -5.97 1.35
N ALA A 59 -6.09 -7.14 0.72
CA ALA A 59 -5.90 -8.41 1.42
C ALA A 59 -4.62 -8.45 2.28
N THR A 60 -3.51 -7.88 1.81
CA THR A 60 -2.27 -7.78 2.58
C THR A 60 -2.45 -6.89 3.81
N ALA A 61 -3.09 -5.71 3.66
CA ALA A 61 -3.35 -4.79 4.76
C ALA A 61 -4.32 -5.40 5.79
N ALA A 62 -5.41 -6.01 5.32
CA ALA A 62 -6.37 -6.74 6.14
C ALA A 62 -5.68 -7.84 6.96
N LEU A 63 -4.79 -8.62 6.34
CA LEU A 63 -4.04 -9.67 7.02
C LEU A 63 -3.16 -9.14 8.15
N LEU A 64 -2.54 -7.97 7.97
CA LEU A 64 -1.74 -7.32 9.02
C LEU A 64 -2.61 -6.87 10.21
N LYS A 65 -3.84 -6.40 9.96
CA LYS A 65 -4.81 -6.07 11.04
C LYS A 65 -5.21 -7.32 11.81
N VAL A 66 -5.50 -8.42 11.10
CA VAL A 66 -5.80 -9.73 11.70
C VAL A 66 -4.60 -10.24 12.51
N ALA A 67 -3.36 -9.95 12.11
CA ALA A 67 -2.16 -10.29 12.86
C ALA A 67 -2.03 -9.52 14.18
N LYS A 68 -2.45 -8.24 14.20
CA LYS A 68 -2.42 -7.37 15.39
C LYS A 68 -3.48 -7.73 16.43
N ASP A 69 -4.61 -8.31 16.00
CA ASP A 69 -5.69 -8.69 16.91
C ASP A 69 -5.26 -9.85 17.84
N PRO A 70 -5.15 -9.61 19.17
CA PRO A 70 -4.72 -10.64 20.13
C PRO A 70 -5.73 -11.77 20.30
N THR A 71 -7.00 -11.54 19.96
CA THR A 71 -8.04 -12.58 20.02
C THR A 71 -7.94 -13.55 18.84
N THR A 72 -7.22 -13.16 17.78
CA THR A 72 -7.02 -13.99 16.60
C THR A 72 -5.89 -15.00 16.80
N ARG A 73 -6.20 -16.27 16.53
CA ARG A 73 -5.24 -17.39 16.62
C ARG A 73 -4.74 -17.89 15.27
N SER A 74 -5.45 -17.62 14.19
CA SER A 74 -5.16 -18.17 12.85
C SER A 74 -5.29 -17.10 11.76
N PRO A 75 -4.37 -17.05 10.77
CA PRO A 75 -4.49 -16.15 9.64
C PRO A 75 -5.73 -16.40 8.78
N MET A 76 -6.32 -17.61 8.83
CA MET A 76 -7.55 -17.97 8.10
C MET A 76 -8.73 -17.06 8.41
N ARG A 77 -8.70 -16.42 9.59
CA ARG A 77 -9.72 -15.46 10.01
C ARG A 77 -9.86 -14.30 9.04
N VAL A 78 -8.81 -13.93 8.30
CA VAL A 78 -8.87 -12.88 7.27
C VAL A 78 -9.97 -13.13 6.22
N ALA A 79 -10.33 -14.38 5.94
CA ALA A 79 -11.39 -14.71 4.98
C ALA A 79 -12.81 -14.44 5.48
N GLU A 80 -12.99 -14.15 6.77
CA GLU A 80 -14.27 -13.78 7.37
C GLU A 80 -14.62 -12.30 7.06
N ALA A 81 -15.89 -11.95 7.17
CA ALA A 81 -16.40 -10.58 7.04
C ALA A 81 -16.16 -9.79 8.33
N GLY A 82 -14.90 -9.55 8.68
CA GLY A 82 -14.52 -8.81 9.89
C GLY A 82 -14.10 -7.37 9.63
N PRO A 83 -13.96 -6.57 10.70
CA PRO A 83 -13.67 -5.13 10.63
C PRO A 83 -12.32 -4.80 9.98
N TRP A 84 -11.40 -5.76 9.94
CA TRP A 84 -10.09 -5.59 9.29
C TRP A 84 -10.17 -5.27 7.79
N TRP A 85 -11.27 -5.61 7.11
CA TRP A 85 -11.47 -5.21 5.71
C TRP A 85 -11.82 -3.73 5.58
N ASP A 86 -12.69 -3.23 6.46
CA ASP A 86 -13.06 -1.82 6.51
C ASP A 86 -11.89 -0.96 6.98
N GLU A 87 -11.15 -1.42 7.99
CA GLU A 87 -9.92 -0.76 8.46
C GLU A 87 -8.83 -0.76 7.39
N ALA A 88 -8.68 -1.84 6.62
CA ALA A 88 -7.73 -1.87 5.51
C ALA A 88 -8.13 -0.90 4.39
N ALA A 89 -9.43 -0.77 4.12
CA ALA A 89 -9.95 0.20 3.15
C ALA A 89 -9.75 1.65 3.63
N ALA A 90 -10.00 1.92 4.92
CA ALA A 90 -9.78 3.22 5.55
C ALA A 90 -8.30 3.60 5.55
N ASP A 91 -7.41 2.67 5.94
CA ASP A 91 -5.96 2.89 5.89
C ASP A 91 -5.48 3.08 4.46
N MET A 92 -6.03 2.35 3.47
CA MET A 92 -5.66 2.56 2.06
C MET A 92 -6.21 3.85 1.48
N SER A 93 -7.34 4.37 1.96
CA SER A 93 -7.78 5.71 1.55
C SER A 93 -6.97 6.81 2.25
N ALA A 94 -6.54 6.55 3.49
CA ALA A 94 -5.56 7.37 4.22
C ALA A 94 -4.10 7.15 3.76
N SER A 95 -3.80 6.11 2.97
CA SER A 95 -2.46 5.74 2.47
C SER A 95 -2.35 5.84 0.93
N GLN A 96 -3.48 5.98 0.20
CA GLN A 96 -3.57 6.56 -1.14
C GLN A 96 -3.39 8.07 -1.09
N LEU A 97 -3.63 8.67 0.08
CA LEU A 97 -2.73 9.69 0.59
C LEU A 97 -1.46 8.96 1.01
N THR A 98 -0.53 8.70 0.07
CA THR A 98 0.83 8.44 0.53
C THR A 98 1.16 9.58 1.50
N GLU A 99 1.92 9.33 2.57
CA GLU A 99 2.53 10.38 3.41
C GLU A 99 3.53 11.24 2.60
N VAL A 100 3.28 11.42 1.31
CA VAL A 100 3.48 12.67 0.63
C VAL A 100 2.69 13.69 1.41
N ASP A 101 3.42 14.41 2.25
CA ASP A 101 2.99 15.67 2.77
C ASP A 101 2.71 16.59 1.57
N VAL A 102 1.46 16.55 1.10
CA VAL A 102 0.99 17.34 -0.03
C VAL A 102 1.17 18.82 0.28
N GLU A 103 1.11 19.19 1.57
CA GLU A 103 1.42 20.54 2.05
C GLU A 103 2.91 20.83 1.88
N ALA A 104 3.83 19.94 2.28
CA ALA A 104 5.27 20.13 2.03
C ALA A 104 5.64 20.15 0.53
N LEU A 105 5.03 19.31 -0.30
CA LEU A 105 5.22 19.38 -1.76
C LEU A 105 4.65 20.67 -2.32
N GLU A 106 3.52 21.13 -1.79
CA GLU A 106 2.93 22.40 -2.20
C GLU A 106 3.79 23.58 -1.78
N GLU A 107 4.29 23.61 -0.55
CA GLU A 107 5.23 24.62 -0.04
C GLU A 107 6.49 24.68 -0.90
N ARG A 108 7.06 23.52 -1.23
CA ARG A 108 8.22 23.41 -2.11
C ARG A 108 7.93 23.98 -3.51
N LEU A 109 6.73 23.74 -4.04
CA LEU A 109 6.29 24.31 -5.32
C LEU A 109 5.94 25.81 -5.22
N GLN A 110 5.41 26.28 -4.09
CA GLN A 110 5.13 27.68 -3.83
C GLN A 110 6.43 28.50 -3.73
N ALA A 111 7.49 27.90 -3.17
CA ALA A 111 8.82 28.51 -3.10
C ALA A 111 9.44 28.84 -4.48
N LEU A 112 8.95 28.23 -5.57
CA LEU A 112 9.37 28.52 -6.95
C LEU A 112 8.73 29.81 -7.52
N GLY A 113 7.76 30.40 -6.83
CA GLY A 113 7.02 31.56 -7.30
C GLY A 113 6.43 31.34 -8.70
N GLY A 114 6.76 32.21 -9.65
CA GLY A 114 6.25 32.18 -11.03
C GLY A 114 6.60 30.91 -11.83
N GLY A 115 7.61 30.13 -11.41
CA GLY A 115 8.01 28.89 -12.08
C GLY A 115 7.07 27.70 -11.82
N ARG A 116 6.23 27.78 -10.78
CA ARG A 116 5.30 26.71 -10.37
C ARG A 116 4.37 26.26 -11.48
N VAL A 117 3.83 27.20 -12.25
CA VAL A 117 2.84 26.89 -13.29
C VAL A 117 3.48 26.10 -14.43
N ALA A 118 4.68 26.47 -14.86
CA ALA A 118 5.39 25.80 -15.94
C ALA A 118 5.70 24.34 -15.57
N VAL A 119 6.21 24.09 -14.36
CA VAL A 119 6.56 22.73 -13.93
C VAL A 119 5.33 21.85 -13.72
N GLN A 120 4.22 22.40 -13.22
CA GLN A 120 2.96 21.65 -13.10
C GLN A 120 2.33 21.32 -14.47
N MET A 121 2.46 22.20 -15.45
CA MET A 121 2.00 21.94 -16.83
C MET A 121 2.83 20.80 -17.45
N GLN A 122 4.14 20.80 -17.25
CA GLN A 122 5.00 19.71 -17.69
C GLN A 122 4.66 18.39 -16.96
N ALA A 123 4.43 18.43 -15.65
CA ALA A 123 4.05 17.27 -14.86
C ALA A 123 2.75 16.62 -15.37
N ARG A 124 1.73 17.44 -15.69
CA ARG A 124 0.48 16.96 -16.29
C ARG A 124 0.72 16.31 -17.66
N ALA A 125 1.56 16.90 -18.50
CA ALA A 125 1.88 16.34 -19.81
C ALA A 125 2.64 15.00 -19.69
N GLU A 126 3.51 14.83 -18.69
CA GLU A 126 4.20 13.57 -18.40
C GLU A 126 3.22 12.49 -17.93
N LEU A 127 2.38 12.79 -16.94
CA LEU A 127 1.38 11.86 -16.40
C LEU A 127 0.37 11.42 -17.46
N GLN A 128 -0.09 12.36 -18.30
CA GLN A 128 -1.02 12.05 -19.39
C GLN A 128 -0.40 11.14 -20.46
N ARG A 129 0.91 11.25 -20.71
CA ARG A 129 1.61 10.37 -21.66
C ARG A 129 1.78 8.94 -21.12
N GLU A 130 1.89 8.82 -19.80
CA GLU A 130 2.08 7.55 -19.09
C GLU A 130 0.75 6.87 -18.70
N ASP A 131 -0.39 7.47 -19.07
CA ASP A 131 -1.74 7.03 -18.68
C ASP A 131 -1.92 6.92 -17.15
N LEU A 132 -1.26 7.82 -16.41
CA LEU A 132 -1.33 7.90 -14.96
C LEU A 132 -2.41 8.90 -14.50
N PRO A 133 -3.00 8.70 -13.30
CA PRO A 133 -4.03 9.60 -12.78
C PRO A 133 -3.55 11.05 -12.65
N LEU A 134 -4.36 12.01 -13.12
CA LEU A 134 -4.15 13.45 -12.96
C LEU A 134 -4.86 13.97 -11.70
N THR A 135 -4.23 13.83 -10.54
CA THR A 135 -4.72 14.35 -9.26
C THR A 135 -3.76 15.42 -8.71
N ARG A 136 -4.19 16.19 -7.70
CA ARG A 136 -3.31 17.19 -7.05
C ARG A 136 -2.01 16.56 -6.54
N THR A 137 -2.11 15.42 -5.87
CA THR A 137 -0.98 14.67 -5.31
C THR A 137 -0.02 14.20 -6.41
N THR A 138 -0.52 13.53 -7.45
CA THR A 138 0.34 12.99 -8.52
C THR A 138 1.02 14.10 -9.33
N VAL A 139 0.32 15.22 -9.55
CA VAL A 139 0.90 16.40 -10.21
C VAL A 139 2.00 17.03 -9.36
N PHE A 140 1.82 17.14 -8.03
CA PHE A 140 2.83 17.76 -7.16
C PHE A 140 4.06 16.87 -6.99
N GLN A 141 3.87 15.56 -6.86
CA GLN A 141 4.96 14.59 -6.84
C GLN A 141 5.77 14.67 -8.14
N ARG A 142 5.10 14.52 -9.30
CA ARG A 142 5.77 14.55 -10.59
C ARG A 142 6.46 15.89 -10.85
N ALA A 143 5.88 17.00 -10.43
CA ALA A 143 6.51 18.32 -10.52
C ALA A 143 7.80 18.41 -9.68
N CYS A 144 7.82 17.84 -8.46
CA CYS A 144 9.03 17.80 -7.65
C CYS A 144 10.11 16.90 -8.27
N GLU A 145 9.74 15.74 -8.82
CA GLU A 145 10.67 14.86 -9.53
C GLU A 145 11.30 15.56 -10.76
N ILE A 146 10.54 16.38 -11.49
CA ILE A 146 11.07 17.18 -12.60
C ILE A 146 12.15 18.15 -12.10
N LEU A 147 11.91 18.82 -10.96
CA LEU A 147 12.88 19.74 -10.36
C LEU A 147 14.13 19.02 -9.88
N ASP A 148 13.98 17.85 -9.27
CA ASP A 148 15.10 17.03 -8.82
C ASP A 148 15.98 16.60 -10.00
N ARG A 149 15.38 16.22 -11.14
CA ARG A 149 16.12 15.93 -12.38
C ARG A 149 16.84 17.15 -12.93
N GLN A 150 16.19 18.32 -12.90
CA GLN A 150 16.77 19.59 -13.36
C GLN A 150 17.93 20.06 -12.50
N ALA A 151 17.90 19.82 -11.18
CA ALA A 151 18.98 20.17 -10.26
C ALA A 151 20.19 19.22 -10.33
N ALA A 152 19.98 17.99 -10.81
CA ALA A 152 21.03 16.99 -11.02
C ALA A 152 21.70 17.06 -12.40
N SER A 153 21.26 17.99 -13.26
CA SER A 153 21.75 18.22 -14.63
C SER A 153 22.66 19.45 -14.69
#